data_AF-A0A5S9M2Z5-F1
#
_entry.id   AF-A0A5S9M2Z5-F1
#
_cell.length_a   1.000
_cell.length_b   1.000
_cell.length_c   1.000
_cell.angle_alpha   90.00
_cell.angle_beta   90.00
_cell.angle_gamma   90.00
#
_symmetry.space_group_name_H-M   'P 1'
#
loop_
_entity.id
_entity.type
_entity.pdbx_description
1 polymer ?
#
loop_
_entity_poly.entity_id
_entity_poly.type
_entity_poly.pdbx_seq_one_letter_code
_entity_poly.pdbx_strand_id
1 'polypeptide(L)'
;MEQYNAQFIALAHHGDDQVETMMMRLVRGTVGIGLAGIQAKRPFQGGWLIRPLIGYSKDDVLKVCEKEHVPYVIDQSNHTDDYLRNRVRRLYSSRVKRRGTSCT
;
A
#
# COMPACT_ATOMS: atom_id res chain seq x y z
N MET A 1 1.59 -3.58 -22.23
CA MET A 1 0.20 -3.13 -22.53
C MET A 1 -0.21 -3.46 -23.95
N GLU A 2 0.72 -3.37 -24.91
CA GLU A 2 0.51 -3.65 -26.34
C GLU A 2 -0.02 -5.07 -26.64
N GLN A 3 0.53 -6.12 -26.02
CA GLN A 3 0.10 -7.51 -26.28
C GLN A 3 -1.40 -7.75 -26.08
N TYR A 4 -2.01 -7.08 -25.09
CA TYR A 4 -3.43 -7.23 -24.74
C TYR A 4 -4.27 -6.01 -25.14
N ASN A 5 -3.69 -5.06 -25.88
CA ASN A 5 -4.29 -3.77 -26.19
C ASN A 5 -4.95 -3.08 -24.97
N ALA A 6 -4.32 -3.19 -23.81
CA ALA A 6 -4.86 -2.69 -22.55
C ALA A 6 -4.59 -1.20 -22.39
N GLN A 7 -5.57 -0.43 -21.93
CA GLN A 7 -5.44 1.01 -21.66
C GLN A 7 -5.09 1.32 -20.19
N PHE A 8 -5.39 0.39 -19.29
CA PHE A 8 -5.20 0.55 -17.84
C PHE A 8 -4.55 -0.68 -17.23
N ILE A 9 -3.67 -0.44 -16.25
CA ILE A 9 -3.18 -1.46 -15.32
C ILE A 9 -3.57 -1.02 -13.91
N ALA A 10 -4.42 -1.81 -13.26
CA ALA A 10 -4.78 -1.58 -11.87
C ALA A 10 -3.86 -2.38 -10.93
N LEU A 11 -3.32 -1.72 -9.91
CA LEU A 11 -2.57 -2.37 -8.83
C LEU A 11 -3.36 -2.24 -7.51
N ALA A 12 -3.34 -3.31 -6.71
CA ALA A 12 -4.04 -3.39 -5.44
C ALA A 12 -3.30 -2.68 -4.28
N HIS A 13 -2.61 -1.57 -4.57
CA HIS A 13 -1.95 -0.79 -3.54
C HIS A 13 -2.96 -0.11 -2.63
N HIS A 14 -2.76 -0.23 -1.33
CA HIS A 14 -3.64 0.31 -0.29
C HIS A 14 -2.93 1.40 0.54
N GLY A 15 -3.67 2.08 1.42
CA GLY A 15 -3.19 3.14 2.29
C GLY A 15 -1.98 2.76 3.14
N ASP A 16 -1.89 1.53 3.64
CA ASP A 16 -0.70 1.12 4.42
C ASP A 16 0.57 1.13 3.55
N ASP A 17 0.48 0.88 2.23
CA ASP A 17 1.63 0.92 1.33
C ASP A 17 2.14 2.36 1.15
N GLN A 18 1.24 3.35 1.28
CA GLN A 18 1.60 4.77 1.31
C GLN A 18 2.48 5.06 2.52
N VAL A 19 2.00 4.65 3.69
CA VAL A 19 2.69 4.84 4.96
C VAL A 19 4.06 4.17 4.92
N GLU A 20 4.13 2.92 4.46
CA GLU A 20 5.38 2.19 4.30
C GLU A 20 6.34 2.91 3.34
N THR A 21 5.84 3.37 2.19
CA THR A 21 6.66 4.07 1.19
C THR A 21 7.18 5.40 1.71
N MET A 22 6.33 6.18 2.37
CA MET A 22 6.71 7.46 2.97
C MET A 22 7.74 7.25 4.07
N MET A 23 7.55 6.27 4.96
CA MET A 23 8.51 5.95 6.01
C MET A 23 9.86 5.50 5.46
N MET A 24 9.87 4.62 4.44
CA MET A 24 11.12 4.22 3.79
C MET A 24 11.86 5.43 3.19
N ARG A 25 11.14 6.42 2.65
CA ARG A 25 11.74 7.65 2.11
C ARG A 25 12.24 8.59 3.21
N LEU A 26 11.51 8.71 4.31
CA LEU A 26 11.95 9.46 5.49
C LEU A 26 13.24 8.89 6.08
N VAL A 27 13.31 7.57 6.26
CA VAL A 27 14.51 6.88 6.78
C VAL A 27 15.72 7.11 5.88
N ARG A 28 15.50 7.30 4.58
CA ARG A 28 16.55 7.63 3.59
C ARG A 28 16.89 9.13 3.52
N GLY A 29 16.33 9.96 4.40
CA GLY A 29 16.59 11.40 4.43
C GLY A 29 15.90 12.20 3.33
N THR A 30 14.88 11.64 2.67
CA THR A 30 14.13 12.35 1.62
C THR A 30 13.12 13.33 2.24
N VAL A 31 13.12 14.59 1.79
CA VAL A 31 12.22 15.65 2.28
C VAL A 31 11.45 16.34 1.14
N GLY A 32 10.43 17.12 1.47
CA GLY A 32 9.65 17.91 0.51
C GLY A 32 8.91 17.04 -0.52
N ILE A 33 8.96 17.42 -1.81
CA ILE A 33 8.30 16.70 -2.91
C ILE A 33 8.79 15.25 -3.02
N GLY A 34 10.04 14.97 -2.63
CA GLY A 34 10.57 13.60 -2.64
C GLY A 34 9.86 12.66 -1.66
N LEU A 35 9.17 13.20 -0.64
CA LEU A 35 8.35 12.44 0.28
C LEU A 35 6.98 12.06 -0.30
N ALA A 36 6.62 12.59 -1.48
CA ALA A 36 5.34 12.29 -2.11
C ALA A 36 5.12 10.76 -2.17
N GLY A 37 3.97 10.31 -1.67
CA GLY A 37 3.65 8.90 -1.63
C GLY A 37 3.54 8.25 -3.02
N ILE A 38 2.94 7.07 -3.05
CA ILE A 38 2.59 6.40 -4.29
C ILE A 38 1.49 7.23 -5.00
N GLN A 39 1.67 7.58 -6.26
CA GLN A 39 0.64 8.33 -7.00
C GLN A 39 -0.58 7.43 -7.27
N ALA A 40 -1.80 7.94 -7.09
CA ALA A 40 -3.02 7.16 -7.36
C ALA A 40 -3.17 6.76 -8.85
N LYS A 41 -2.73 7.64 -9.77
CA LYS A 41 -2.74 7.44 -11.22
C LYS A 41 -1.49 8.06 -11.84
N ARG A 42 -0.84 7.36 -12.77
CA ARG A 42 0.29 7.88 -13.54
C ARG A 42 0.32 7.30 -14.96
N PRO A 43 0.90 8.00 -15.96
CA PRO A 43 1.13 7.41 -17.27
C PRO A 43 2.08 6.20 -17.18
N PHE A 44 1.82 5.17 -17.98
CA PHE A 44 2.64 3.96 -18.06
C PHE A 44 2.45 3.27 -19.42
N GLN A 45 3.54 3.01 -20.15
CA GLN A 45 3.55 2.28 -21.43
C GLN A 45 2.40 2.64 -22.40
N GLY A 46 2.19 3.93 -22.67
CA GLY A 46 1.15 4.41 -23.58
C GLY A 46 -0.27 4.43 -23.01
N GLY A 47 -0.48 3.94 -21.79
CA GLY A 47 -1.75 4.03 -21.05
C GLY A 47 -1.55 4.52 -19.62
N TRP A 48 -2.33 3.97 -18.69
CA TRP A 48 -2.37 4.44 -17.31
C TRP A 48 -2.16 3.31 -16.31
N LEU A 49 -1.34 3.58 -15.29
CA LEU A 49 -1.25 2.74 -14.09
C LEU A 49 -2.06 3.40 -12.98
N ILE A 50 -3.09 2.70 -12.50
CA ILE A 50 -4.05 3.17 -11.49
C ILE A 50 -3.99 2.31 -10.22
N ARG A 51 -4.33 2.92 -9.08
CA ARG A 51 -4.35 2.27 -7.76
C ARG A 51 -5.66 2.61 -7.05
N PRO A 52 -6.76 1.90 -7.37
CA PRO A 52 -8.09 2.24 -6.86
C PRO A 52 -8.19 2.15 -5.33
N LEU A 53 -7.41 1.25 -4.73
CA LEU A 53 -7.48 0.96 -3.30
C LEU A 53 -6.62 1.87 -2.43
N ILE A 54 -5.93 2.85 -3.03
CA ILE A 54 -4.85 3.57 -2.37
C ILE A 54 -5.31 4.45 -1.18
N GLY A 55 -6.59 4.77 -1.11
CA GLY A 55 -7.22 5.52 -0.02
C GLY A 55 -7.79 4.65 1.11
N TYR A 56 -7.73 3.33 1.01
CA TYR A 56 -8.32 2.39 1.98
C TYR A 56 -7.23 1.67 2.76
N SER A 57 -7.46 1.36 4.04
CA SER A 57 -6.51 0.53 4.80
C SER A 57 -6.56 -0.93 4.36
N LYS A 58 -5.52 -1.71 4.69
CA LYS A 58 -5.58 -3.17 4.49
C LYS A 58 -6.77 -3.79 5.21
N ASP A 59 -7.06 -3.33 6.43
CA ASP A 59 -8.17 -3.84 7.22
C ASP A 59 -9.52 -3.55 6.56
N ASP A 60 -9.68 -2.40 5.89
CA ASP A 60 -10.92 -2.09 5.14
C ASP A 60 -11.09 -3.02 3.94
N VAL A 61 -10.01 -3.32 3.21
CA VAL A 61 -10.04 -4.26 2.09
C VAL A 61 -10.42 -5.66 2.58
N LEU A 62 -9.82 -6.12 3.69
CA LEU A 62 -10.11 -7.44 4.26
C LEU A 62 -11.56 -7.55 4.75
N LYS A 63 -12.09 -6.52 5.42
CA LYS A 63 -13.51 -6.48 5.83
C LYS A 63 -14.46 -6.62 4.63
N VAL A 64 -14.14 -5.98 3.50
CA VAL A 64 -14.93 -6.12 2.28
C VAL A 64 -14.81 -7.53 1.72
N CYS A 65 -13.60 -8.10 1.68
CA CYS A 65 -13.41 -9.48 1.24
C CYS A 65 -14.21 -10.48 2.10
N GLU A 66 -14.22 -10.31 3.43
CA GLU A 66 -15.01 -11.14 4.34
C GLU A 66 -16.52 -10.95 4.11
N LYS A 67 -16.99 -9.69 4.06
CA LYS A 67 -18.40 -9.35 3.84
C LYS A 67 -18.94 -9.92 2.53
N GLU A 68 -18.16 -9.80 1.45
CA GLU A 68 -18.53 -10.23 0.11
C GLU A 68 -18.10 -11.67 -0.19
N HIS A 69 -17.55 -12.40 0.80
CA HIS A 69 -17.08 -13.79 0.67
C HIS A 69 -16.08 -13.99 -0.48
N VAL A 70 -15.22 -12.99 -0.73
CA VAL A 70 -14.17 -13.05 -1.74
C VAL A 70 -13.01 -13.87 -1.20
N PRO A 71 -12.69 -15.04 -1.79
CA PRO A 71 -11.55 -15.84 -1.34
C PRO A 71 -10.25 -15.10 -1.63
N TYR A 72 -9.34 -15.08 -0.65
CA TYR A 72 -8.01 -14.51 -0.79
C TYR A 72 -6.96 -15.40 -0.12
N VAL A 73 -5.71 -15.27 -0.55
CA VAL A 73 -4.56 -16.00 0.01
C VAL A 73 -3.63 -15.02 0.68
N ILE A 74 -3.18 -15.36 1.89
CA ILE A 74 -2.15 -14.60 2.61
C ILE A 74 -0.79 -15.17 2.22
N ASP A 75 0.01 -14.37 1.52
CA ASP A 75 1.38 -14.74 1.15
C ASP A 75 2.25 -14.86 2.41
N GLN A 76 2.93 -16.00 2.58
CA GLN A 76 3.80 -16.30 3.71
C GLN A 76 5.00 -15.33 3.80
N SER A 77 5.46 -14.77 2.68
CA SER A 77 6.54 -13.78 2.64
C SER A 77 6.20 -12.47 3.35
N ASN A 78 4.91 -12.20 3.60
CA ASN A 78 4.48 -11.07 4.44
C ASN A 78 4.97 -11.17 5.88
N HIS A 79 5.37 -12.36 6.33
CA HIS A 79 5.83 -12.59 7.70
C HIS A 79 7.34 -12.47 7.86
N THR A 80 8.13 -12.39 6.78
CA THR A 80 9.60 -12.33 6.88
C THR A 80 10.12 -10.90 7.03
N ASP A 81 11.31 -10.71 7.62
CA ASP A 81 11.98 -9.42 7.86
C ASP A 81 12.96 -9.00 6.77
N ASP A 82 13.05 -9.80 5.70
CA ASP A 82 14.11 -9.66 4.70
C ASP A 82 13.99 -8.31 3.97
N TYR A 83 12.75 -7.88 3.71
CA TYR A 83 12.47 -6.62 3.06
C TYR A 83 12.37 -5.45 4.06
N LEU A 84 13.06 -4.35 3.75
CA LEU A 84 12.97 -3.09 4.50
C LEU A 84 11.52 -2.66 4.74
N ARG A 85 10.65 -2.90 3.76
CA ARG A 85 9.21 -2.65 3.83
C ARG A 85 8.55 -3.42 4.98
N ASN A 86 8.81 -4.72 5.12
CA ASN A 86 8.24 -5.55 6.18
C ASN A 86 8.74 -5.11 7.56
N ARG A 87 10.02 -4.73 7.67
CA ARG A 87 10.58 -4.17 8.92
C ARG A 87 9.88 -2.86 9.32
N VAL A 88 9.69 -1.95 8.37
CA VAL A 88 8.96 -0.69 8.58
C VAL A 88 7.51 -0.95 9.02
N ARG A 89 6.84 -1.92 8.40
CA ARG A 89 5.47 -2.33 8.76
C ARG A 89 5.38 -2.82 10.21
N ARG A 90 6.30 -3.68 10.65
CA ARG A 90 6.37 -4.16 12.04
C ARG A 90 6.62 -3.03 13.04
N LEU A 91 7.53 -2.10 12.71
CA LEU A 91 7.86 -0.97 13.58
C LEU A 91 6.69 -0.01 13.79
N TYR A 92 5.88 0.25 12.75
CA TYR A 92 4.71 1.11 12.88
C TYR A 92 3.51 0.38 13.50
N SER A 93 3.23 -0.86 13.07
CA SER A 93 2.10 -1.64 13.60
C SER A 93 2.20 -1.86 15.12
N SER A 94 3.42 -2.10 15.62
CA SER A 94 3.69 -2.23 17.06
C SER A 94 3.55 -0.92 17.85
N ARG A 95 3.76 0.24 17.22
CA ARG A 95 3.73 1.56 17.87
C ARG A 95 2.36 2.24 17.79
N VAL A 96 1.61 2.08 16.71
CA VAL A 96 0.30 2.72 16.56
C VAL A 96 -0.84 1.95 17.20
N LYS A 97 -0.77 0.61 17.28
CA LYS A 97 -1.70 -0.15 18.13
C LYS A 97 -1.60 0.21 19.62
N ARG A 98 -0.47 0.77 20.07
CA ARG A 98 -0.29 1.28 21.46
C ARG A 98 -0.88 2.67 21.69
N ARG A 99 -1.25 3.41 20.65
CA ARG A 99 -1.82 4.77 20.74
C ARG A 99 -3.27 4.86 20.22
N GLY A 100 -3.90 3.72 19.95
CA GLY A 100 -5.33 3.67 19.60
C GLY A 100 -6.22 3.98 20.81
N THR A 101 -6.28 5.24 21.24
CA THR A 101 -7.48 5.84 21.82
C THR A 101 -7.62 7.26 21.30
N SER A 102 -8.83 7.53 20.82
CA SER A 102 -9.44 8.82 20.50
C SER A 102 -8.75 9.73 19.49
N CYS A 103 -9.38 9.85 18.31
CA CYS A 103 -9.91 11.16 17.92
C CYS A 103 -11.24 10.92 17.20
N THR A 104 -12.31 11.30 17.89
CA THR A 104 -13.63 11.65 17.34
C THR A 104 -13.53 12.64 16.21
#